data_AF-A0A317C7J4-F1
#
_entry.id   AF-A0A317C7J4-F1
#
_cell.length_a   1.000
_cell.length_b   1.000
_cell.length_c   1.000
_cell.angle_alpha   90.00
_cell.angle_beta   90.00
_cell.angle_gamma   90.00
#
_symmetry.space_group_name_H-M   'P 1'
#
loop_
_entity.id
_entity.type
_entity.pdbx_description
1 polymer ?
#
loop_
_entity_poly.entity_id
_entity_poly.type
_entity_poly.pdbx_seq_one_letter_code
_entity_poly.pdbx_strand_id
1 'polypeptide(L)'
;MSSIRDQLLKAGLVTEEQVKQSETKPKPSGKKHHKPTNKHNKSKPQTKKPAVPAKKKELSDLELFYKERESTEKAEQAEQDKARKEAARIRKLNRAKIGALIRDNMQNDEAADIRYNFVVGSSVKYLFVTEAQQDLLSAGKLAIAFLGEKRCLISPEVGDQIKAIESSRIVILFEPESE
;
A
#
# COMPACT_ATOMS: atom_id res chain seq x y z
N MET A 1 -1.45 -19.91 -17.29
CA MET A 1 -2.61 -19.32 -16.60
C MET A 1 -3.58 -20.46 -16.29
N SER A 2 -3.72 -20.84 -15.02
CA SER A 2 -4.65 -21.91 -14.62
C SER A 2 -6.08 -21.42 -14.71
N SER A 3 -6.94 -22.22 -15.33
CA SER A 3 -8.36 -21.94 -15.53
C SER A 3 -9.08 -21.89 -14.18
N ILE A 4 -10.04 -20.98 -14.03
CA ILE A 4 -10.91 -20.90 -12.82
C ILE A 4 -11.59 -22.25 -12.54
N ARG A 5 -11.78 -23.09 -13.57
CA ARG A 5 -12.37 -24.43 -13.48
C ARG A 5 -11.44 -25.40 -12.76
N ASP A 6 -10.14 -25.33 -13.06
CA ASP A 6 -9.14 -26.17 -12.40
C ASP A 6 -9.00 -25.77 -10.94
N GLN A 7 -9.19 -24.48 -10.62
CA GLN A 7 -9.20 -24.01 -9.23
C GLN A 7 -10.43 -24.55 -8.48
N LEU A 8 -11.60 -24.64 -9.11
CA LEU A 8 -12.83 -25.17 -8.49
C LEU A 8 -12.80 -26.69 -8.32
N LEU A 9 -12.24 -27.43 -9.28
CA LEU A 9 -12.00 -28.87 -9.16
C LEU A 9 -10.96 -29.17 -8.07
N LYS A 10 -9.85 -28.42 -8.06
CA LYS A 10 -8.78 -28.60 -7.07
C LYS A 10 -9.19 -28.21 -5.65
N ALA A 11 -10.14 -27.29 -5.51
CA ALA A 11 -10.74 -26.94 -4.23
C ALA A 11 -11.78 -27.97 -3.74
N GLY A 12 -12.11 -29.00 -4.53
CA GLY A 12 -13.07 -30.04 -4.17
C GLY A 12 -14.53 -29.54 -4.12
N LEU A 13 -14.81 -28.33 -4.62
CA LEU A 13 -16.16 -27.76 -4.65
C LEU A 13 -17.04 -28.34 -5.76
N VAL A 14 -16.43 -28.97 -6.77
CA VAL A 14 -17.13 -29.50 -7.94
C VAL A 14 -16.51 -30.84 -8.32
N THR A 15 -17.33 -31.82 -8.69
CA THR A 15 -16.85 -33.13 -9.18
C THR A 15 -16.62 -33.13 -10.68
N GLU A 16 -15.71 -33.97 -11.18
CA GLU A 16 -15.42 -34.07 -12.62
C GLU A 16 -16.64 -34.37 -13.48
N GLU A 17 -17.61 -35.11 -12.94
CA GLU A 17 -18.89 -35.41 -13.59
C GLU A 17 -19.74 -34.16 -13.80
N GLN A 18 -19.78 -33.26 -12.82
CA GLN A 18 -20.53 -32.00 -12.89
C GLN A 18 -19.88 -31.03 -13.88
N VAL A 19 -18.55 -31.05 -14.01
CA VAL A 19 -17.83 -30.27 -15.03
C VAL A 19 -18.18 -30.76 -16.43
N LYS A 20 -18.16 -32.07 -16.68
CA LYS A 20 -18.54 -32.67 -17.99
C LYS A 20 -20.01 -32.43 -18.35
N GLN A 21 -20.92 -32.45 -17.37
CA GLN A 21 -22.33 -32.11 -17.58
C GLN A 21 -22.55 -30.63 -17.93
N SER A 22 -21.66 -29.74 -17.47
CA SER A 22 -21.72 -28.31 -17.82
C SER A 22 -21.21 -28.00 -19.23
N GLU A 23 -20.32 -28.85 -19.78
CA GLU A 23 -19.78 -28.71 -21.14
C GLU A 23 -20.72 -29.26 -22.22
N THR A 24 -21.57 -30.23 -21.88
CA THR A 24 -22.51 -30.88 -22.82
C THR A 24 -23.82 -30.12 -23.02
N LYS A 25 -24.03 -28.98 -22.34
CA LYS A 25 -25.21 -28.13 -22.54
C LYS A 25 -24.86 -26.91 -23.40
N PRO A 26 -25.41 -26.78 -24.63
CA PRO A 26 -25.22 -25.57 -25.40
C PRO A 26 -25.93 -24.39 -24.72
N LYS A 27 -25.25 -23.25 -24.67
CA LYS A 27 -25.82 -21.97 -24.20
C LYS A 27 -27.05 -21.59 -25.03
N PRO A 28 -28.21 -21.26 -24.44
CA PRO A 28 -29.25 -20.58 -25.20
C PRO A 28 -28.87 -19.09 -25.33
N SER A 29 -28.38 -18.73 -26.52
CA SER A 29 -28.29 -17.34 -26.96
C SER A 29 -29.65 -16.89 -27.51
N GLY A 30 -30.12 -15.71 -27.09
CA GLY A 30 -31.02 -14.87 -27.89
C GLY A 30 -32.45 -14.67 -27.37
N LYS A 31 -32.77 -13.39 -27.12
CA LYS A 31 -34.09 -12.81 -26.85
C LYS A 31 -35.16 -13.25 -27.85
N LYS A 32 -36.43 -13.36 -27.41
CA LYS A 32 -37.63 -12.87 -28.13
C LYS A 32 -38.83 -12.72 -27.19
N HIS A 33 -39.47 -11.55 -27.30
CA HIS A 33 -40.80 -11.26 -26.77
C HIS A 33 -41.86 -12.10 -27.50
N HIS A 34 -42.80 -12.70 -26.76
CA HIS A 34 -44.23 -12.71 -27.10
C HIS A 34 -45.07 -13.10 -25.88
N LYS A 35 -46.05 -12.25 -25.58
CA LYS A 35 -47.25 -12.49 -24.76
C LYS A 35 -48.38 -12.90 -25.72
N PRO A 36 -49.60 -13.25 -25.27
CA PRO A 36 -50.09 -14.28 -24.33
C PRO A 36 -50.85 -15.40 -25.07
N THR A 37 -51.17 -16.52 -24.43
CA THR A 37 -52.52 -17.13 -24.55
C THR A 37 -52.82 -18.09 -23.40
N ASN A 38 -54.03 -17.92 -22.90
CA ASN A 38 -54.72 -18.61 -21.83
C ASN A 38 -55.38 -19.89 -22.36
N LYS A 39 -55.17 -21.07 -21.72
CA LYS A 39 -56.23 -22.06 -21.44
C LYS A 39 -55.71 -23.33 -20.73
N HIS A 40 -56.19 -23.48 -19.49
CA HIS A 40 -56.79 -24.70 -18.92
C HIS A 40 -56.09 -26.05 -19.12
N ASN A 41 -55.62 -26.66 -18.01
CA ASN A 41 -56.41 -27.71 -17.36
C ASN A 41 -55.89 -28.11 -15.96
N LYS A 42 -56.84 -28.16 -15.04
CA LYS A 42 -56.99 -29.13 -13.93
C LYS A 42 -55.92 -29.22 -12.82
N SER A 43 -56.23 -28.47 -11.75
CA SER A 43 -56.60 -29.02 -10.43
C SER A 43 -55.82 -30.25 -9.91
N LYS A 44 -54.97 -30.03 -8.90
CA LYS A 44 -54.87 -30.93 -7.73
C LYS A 44 -54.38 -30.18 -6.48
N PRO A 45 -54.81 -30.59 -5.27
CA PRO A 45 -54.85 -29.72 -4.09
C PRO A 45 -53.57 -29.71 -3.25
N GLN A 46 -53.48 -28.64 -2.46
CA GLN A 46 -52.59 -28.34 -1.34
C GLN A 46 -51.94 -29.54 -0.64
N THR A 47 -50.62 -29.48 -0.46
CA THR A 47 -49.97 -29.96 0.76
C THR A 47 -49.04 -28.87 1.29
N LYS A 48 -49.55 -28.10 2.26
CA LYS A 48 -48.72 -27.24 3.12
C LYS A 48 -47.81 -28.16 3.93
N LYS A 49 -46.55 -28.29 3.54
CA LYS A 49 -45.54 -28.93 4.40
C LYS A 49 -45.22 -27.97 5.55
N PRO A 50 -45.24 -28.43 6.81
CA PRO A 50 -44.84 -27.60 7.94
C PRO A 50 -43.35 -27.23 7.79
N ALA A 51 -43.02 -25.95 8.00
CA ALA A 51 -41.65 -25.48 8.07
C ALA A 51 -40.96 -26.19 9.25
N VAL A 52 -40.08 -27.13 8.93
CA VAL A 52 -39.23 -27.79 9.92
C VAL A 52 -38.31 -26.70 10.50
N PRO A 53 -38.25 -26.49 11.83
CA PRO A 53 -37.28 -25.57 12.41
C PRO A 53 -35.89 -26.08 12.06
N ALA A 54 -35.08 -25.24 11.41
CA ALA A 54 -33.70 -25.57 11.07
C ALA A 54 -32.95 -25.85 12.38
N LYS A 55 -32.76 -27.14 12.70
CA LYS A 55 -31.89 -27.57 13.80
C LYS A 55 -30.51 -26.98 13.51
N LYS A 56 -30.00 -26.16 14.43
CA LYS A 56 -28.62 -25.68 14.42
C LYS A 56 -27.74 -26.93 14.37
N LYS A 57 -27.08 -27.18 13.24
CA LYS A 57 -26.06 -28.23 13.18
C LYS A 57 -24.93 -27.76 14.09
N GLU A 58 -24.71 -28.48 15.18
CA GLU A 58 -23.50 -28.31 15.99
C GLU A 58 -22.31 -28.65 15.08
N LEU A 59 -21.35 -27.73 15.02
CA LEU A 59 -20.16 -27.88 14.20
C LEU A 59 -19.33 -29.03 14.76
N SER A 60 -18.72 -29.83 13.90
CA SER A 60 -17.79 -30.88 14.33
C SER A 60 -16.57 -30.26 15.01
N ASP A 61 -15.96 -30.97 15.97
CA ASP A 61 -14.71 -30.54 16.65
C ASP A 61 -13.61 -30.11 15.66
N LEU A 62 -13.55 -30.75 14.49
CA LEU A 62 -12.63 -30.38 13.41
C LEU A 62 -12.96 -29.02 12.79
N GLU A 63 -14.24 -28.72 12.57
CA GLU A 63 -14.71 -27.43 12.03
C GLU A 63 -14.47 -26.29 13.04
N LEU A 64 -14.61 -26.57 14.34
CA LEU A 64 -14.30 -25.62 15.41
C LEU A 64 -12.80 -25.26 15.42
N PHE A 65 -11.92 -26.27 15.30
CA PHE A 65 -10.46 -26.05 15.24
C PHE A 65 -10.04 -25.20 14.02
N TYR A 66 -10.55 -25.51 12.83
CA TYR A 66 -10.25 -24.70 11.64
C TYR A 66 -10.80 -23.27 11.75
N LYS A 67 -11.99 -23.09 12.33
CA LYS A 67 -12.59 -21.76 12.52
C LYS A 67 -11.80 -20.92 13.52
N GLU A 68 -11.32 -21.52 14.60
CA GLU A 68 -10.48 -20.85 15.58
C GLU A 68 -9.16 -20.42 14.96
N ARG A 69 -8.48 -21.32 14.22
CA ARG A 69 -7.26 -21.00 13.49
C ARG A 69 -7.45 -19.91 12.43
N GLU A 70 -8.52 -19.95 11.65
CA GLU A 70 -8.81 -18.89 10.70
C GLU A 70 -9.05 -17.54 11.39
N SER A 71 -9.67 -17.56 12.58
CA SER A 71 -9.94 -16.34 13.34
C SER A 71 -8.66 -15.72 13.90
N THR A 72 -7.74 -16.54 14.40
CA THR A 72 -6.44 -16.07 14.90
C THR A 72 -5.56 -15.57 13.75
N GLU A 73 -5.47 -16.30 12.63
CA GLU A 73 -4.71 -15.88 11.45
C GLU A 73 -5.26 -14.56 10.87
N LYS A 74 -6.59 -14.37 10.83
CA LYS A 74 -7.21 -13.11 10.40
C LYS A 74 -6.94 -11.97 11.39
N ALA A 75 -6.95 -12.23 12.69
CA ALA A 75 -6.63 -11.24 13.70
C ALA A 75 -5.17 -10.76 13.60
N GLU A 76 -4.23 -11.69 13.48
CA GLU A 76 -2.81 -11.40 13.30
C GLU A 76 -2.55 -10.59 12.02
N GLN A 77 -3.16 -10.99 10.89
CA GLN A 77 -3.06 -10.21 9.64
C GLN A 77 -3.63 -8.80 9.80
N ALA A 78 -4.77 -8.65 10.48
CA ALA A 78 -5.38 -7.34 10.71
C ALA A 78 -4.51 -6.45 11.61
N GLU A 79 -3.84 -7.01 12.62
CA GLU A 79 -2.89 -6.29 13.47
C GLU A 79 -1.64 -5.86 12.71
N GLN A 80 -1.05 -6.74 11.89
CA GLN A 80 0.08 -6.42 11.04
C GLN A 80 -0.27 -5.30 10.04
N ASP A 81 -1.44 -5.37 9.42
CA ASP A 81 -1.93 -4.34 8.50
C ASP A 81 -2.16 -3.00 9.20
N LYS A 82 -2.70 -3.01 10.42
CA LYS A 82 -2.86 -1.79 11.24
C LYS A 82 -1.49 -1.19 11.57
N ALA A 83 -0.56 -1.99 12.08
CA ALA A 83 0.80 -1.54 12.39
C ALA A 83 1.50 -0.96 11.16
N ARG A 84 1.36 -1.60 9.99
CA ARG A 84 1.90 -1.09 8.72
C ARG A 84 1.29 0.25 8.32
N LYS A 85 -0.04 0.41 8.46
CA LYS A 85 -0.75 1.66 8.16
C LYS A 85 -0.33 2.79 9.10
N GLU A 86 -0.19 2.51 10.39
CA GLU A 86 0.27 3.48 11.39
C GLU A 86 1.71 3.92 11.12
N ALA A 87 2.62 2.97 10.87
CA ALA A 87 3.99 3.27 10.50
C ALA A 87 4.07 4.13 9.22
N ALA A 88 3.25 3.82 8.21
CA ALA A 88 3.17 4.62 6.98
C ALA A 88 2.65 6.04 7.26
N ARG A 89 1.65 6.20 8.14
CA ARG A 89 1.12 7.50 8.55
C ARG A 89 2.18 8.34 9.26
N ILE A 90 2.92 7.76 10.21
CA ILE A 90 4.00 8.43 10.94
C ILE A 90 5.09 8.89 9.97
N ARG A 91 5.53 8.01 9.06
CA ARG A 91 6.52 8.35 8.03
C ARG A 91 6.06 9.51 7.15
N LYS A 92 4.78 9.52 6.75
CA LYS A 92 4.22 10.61 5.94
C LYS A 92 4.21 11.94 6.71
N LEU A 93 3.82 11.91 7.98
CA LEU A 93 3.82 13.09 8.85
C LEU A 93 5.23 13.64 9.05
N ASN A 94 6.20 12.77 9.35
CA ASN A 94 7.61 13.17 9.53
C ASN A 94 8.17 13.76 8.23
N ARG A 95 7.90 13.13 7.09
CA ARG A 95 8.32 13.66 5.78
C ARG A 95 7.74 15.04 5.49
N ALA A 96 6.47 15.25 5.81
CA ALA A 96 5.82 16.54 5.64
C ALA A 96 6.42 17.61 6.55
N LYS A 97 6.66 17.29 7.83
CA LYS A 97 7.33 18.17 8.81
C LYS A 97 8.72 18.57 8.35
N ILE A 98 9.56 17.60 7.99
CA ILE A 98 10.91 17.85 7.46
C ILE A 98 10.85 18.67 6.18
N GLY A 99 9.90 18.34 5.29
CA GLY A 99 9.73 19.08 4.05
C GLY A 99 9.28 20.54 4.24
N ALA A 100 8.52 20.85 5.29
CA ALA A 100 8.22 22.22 5.68
C ALA A 100 9.47 22.90 6.25
N LEU A 101 10.15 22.25 7.21
CA LEU A 101 11.35 22.79 7.84
C LEU A 101 12.44 23.17 6.83
N ILE A 102 12.69 22.32 5.82
CA ILE A 102 13.64 22.62 4.75
C ILE A 102 13.18 23.79 3.89
N ARG A 103 11.88 23.87 3.54
CA ARG A 103 11.37 24.96 2.70
C ARG A 103 11.44 26.31 3.42
N ASP A 104 11.13 26.33 4.70
CA ASP A 104 11.08 27.55 5.51
C ASP A 104 12.48 28.09 5.83
N ASN A 105 13.51 27.21 5.83
CA ASN A 105 14.90 27.55 6.12
C ASN A 105 15.83 27.38 4.91
N MET A 106 15.28 27.36 3.69
CA MET A 106 16.07 27.21 2.48
C MET A 106 16.84 28.50 2.20
N GLN A 107 18.16 28.40 2.07
CA GLN A 107 19.05 29.52 1.80
C GLN A 107 19.62 29.50 0.38
N ASN A 108 18.96 28.79 -0.55
CA ASN A 108 19.38 28.78 -1.95
C ASN A 108 19.21 30.17 -2.57
N ASP A 109 20.19 30.58 -3.37
CA ASP A 109 20.11 31.78 -4.18
C ASP A 109 19.86 31.39 -5.65
N GLU A 110 19.04 32.16 -6.35
CA GLU A 110 18.78 31.98 -7.79
C GLU A 110 19.94 32.54 -8.64
N ALA A 111 20.71 33.49 -8.10
CA ALA A 111 21.89 34.06 -8.76
C ALA A 111 23.14 33.16 -8.66
N ALA A 112 23.03 32.00 -8.04
CA ALA A 112 24.12 31.05 -7.86
C ALA A 112 24.58 30.44 -9.21
N ASP A 113 25.86 30.60 -9.55
CA ASP A 113 26.48 30.12 -10.78
C ASP A 113 27.67 29.18 -10.55
N ILE A 114 28.26 29.19 -9.35
CA ILE A 114 29.41 28.35 -9.01
C ILE A 114 28.94 26.93 -8.72
N ARG A 115 29.53 25.96 -9.43
CA ARG A 115 29.25 24.55 -9.22
C ARG A 115 30.02 24.03 -8.01
N TYR A 116 29.31 23.69 -6.94
CA TYR A 116 29.87 23.01 -5.78
C TYR A 116 29.60 21.51 -5.83
N ASN A 117 30.66 20.71 -5.75
CA ASN A 117 30.60 19.25 -5.78
C ASN A 117 30.71 18.68 -4.36
N PHE A 118 29.92 17.66 -4.06
CA PHE A 118 29.89 17.03 -2.74
C PHE A 118 29.58 15.53 -2.85
N VAL A 119 30.03 14.76 -1.85
CA VAL A 119 29.90 13.30 -1.85
C VAL A 119 28.66 12.86 -1.08
N VAL A 120 27.89 11.94 -1.67
CA VAL A 120 26.75 11.27 -1.04
C VAL A 120 26.93 9.77 -1.16
N GLY A 121 27.36 9.12 -0.07
CA GLY A 121 27.73 7.71 -0.11
C GLY A 121 28.88 7.48 -1.09
N SER A 122 28.62 6.79 -2.20
CA SER A 122 29.60 6.54 -3.27
C SER A 122 29.49 7.47 -4.47
N SER A 123 28.49 8.36 -4.50
CA SER A 123 28.20 9.20 -5.67
C SER A 123 28.54 10.67 -5.40
N VAL A 124 29.21 11.32 -6.36
CA VAL A 124 29.43 12.76 -6.35
C VAL A 124 28.21 13.46 -6.95
N LYS A 125 27.63 14.39 -6.21
CA LYS A 125 26.53 15.26 -6.65
C LYS A 125 27.03 16.69 -6.67
N TYR A 126 26.24 17.56 -7.30
CA TYR A 126 26.55 18.99 -7.35
C TYR A 126 25.32 19.84 -7.07
N LEU A 127 25.55 21.06 -6.62
CA LEU A 127 24.58 22.15 -6.56
C LEU A 127 25.25 23.45 -7.02
N PHE A 128 24.45 24.43 -7.42
CA PHE A 128 24.94 25.77 -7.67
C PHE A 128 24.86 26.59 -6.39
N VAL A 129 25.94 27.30 -6.07
CA VAL A 129 26.08 28.18 -4.91
C VAL A 129 26.66 29.53 -5.33
N THR A 130 26.49 30.54 -4.50
CA THR A 130 27.25 31.79 -4.61
C THR A 130 28.62 31.65 -3.93
N GLU A 131 29.54 32.58 -4.21
CA GLU A 131 30.86 32.60 -3.58
C GLU A 131 30.76 32.64 -2.05
N ALA A 132 29.90 33.51 -1.52
CA ALA A 132 29.65 33.59 -0.07
C ALA A 132 29.09 32.28 0.52
N GLN A 133 28.24 31.57 -0.21
CA GLN A 133 27.72 30.27 0.23
C GLN A 133 28.78 29.18 0.19
N GLN A 134 29.69 29.22 -0.79
CA GLN A 134 30.81 28.30 -0.87
C GLN A 134 31.73 28.44 0.35
N ASP A 135 32.04 29.68 0.75
CA ASP A 135 32.84 29.95 1.95
C ASP A 135 32.13 29.53 3.24
N LEU A 136 30.81 29.72 3.32
CA LEU A 136 30.02 29.26 4.46
C LEU A 136 29.95 27.72 4.53
N LEU A 137 29.94 27.04 3.39
CA LEU A 137 30.00 25.58 3.31
C LEU A 137 31.37 25.06 3.76
N SER A 138 32.48 25.64 3.29
CA SER A 138 33.82 25.24 3.73
C SER A 138 34.04 25.52 5.22
N ALA A 139 33.46 26.60 5.76
CA ALA A 139 33.47 26.91 7.19
C ALA A 139 32.51 26.05 8.04
N GLY A 140 31.74 25.14 7.44
CA GLY A 140 30.78 24.29 8.16
C GLY A 140 29.55 25.02 8.71
N LYS A 141 29.30 26.26 8.28
CA LYS A 141 28.15 27.09 8.70
C LYS A 141 26.91 26.84 7.86
N LEU A 142 27.04 26.13 6.75
CA LEU A 142 25.95 25.64 5.91
C LEU A 142 26.01 24.13 5.77
N ALA A 143 24.83 23.55 5.57
CA ALA A 143 24.63 22.14 5.36
C ALA A 143 23.79 21.90 4.11
N ILE A 144 23.99 20.75 3.47
CA ILE A 144 23.23 20.36 2.28
C ILE A 144 22.19 19.31 2.69
N ALA A 145 20.93 19.59 2.37
CA ALA A 145 19.81 18.68 2.57
C ALA A 145 19.07 18.39 1.25
N PHE A 146 18.38 17.25 1.24
CA PHE A 146 17.58 16.82 0.10
C PHE A 146 16.08 17.00 0.36
N LEU A 147 15.42 17.73 -0.52
CA LEU A 147 13.97 17.88 -0.57
C LEU A 147 13.44 17.21 -1.85
N GLY A 148 13.21 15.89 -1.75
CA GLY A 148 12.88 15.08 -2.92
C GLY A 148 14.07 15.03 -3.87
N GLU A 149 13.92 15.58 -5.08
CA GLU A 149 14.98 15.65 -6.09
C GLU A 149 15.83 16.92 -6.00
N LYS A 150 15.31 17.96 -5.32
CA LYS A 150 15.99 19.24 -5.16
C LYS A 150 17.02 19.17 -4.04
N ARG A 151 18.14 19.87 -4.24
CA ARG A 151 19.21 20.04 -3.26
C ARG A 151 19.10 21.44 -2.67
N CYS A 152 19.03 21.51 -1.37
CA CYS A 152 18.79 22.74 -0.63
C CYS A 152 19.94 23.00 0.35
N LEU A 153 20.33 24.26 0.46
CA LEU A 153 21.19 24.77 1.50
C LEU A 153 20.34 25.11 2.72
N ILE A 154 20.78 24.66 3.89
CA ILE A 154 20.15 24.90 5.19
C ILE A 154 21.23 25.21 6.23
N SER A 155 20.83 25.75 7.38
CA SER A 155 21.74 25.87 8.52
C SER A 155 22.04 24.51 9.15
N PRO A 156 23.20 24.34 9.82
CA PRO A 156 23.55 23.11 10.52
C PRO A 156 22.53 22.78 11.63
N GLU A 157 22.03 23.78 12.34
CA GLU A 157 21.00 23.62 13.37
C GLU A 157 19.72 22.96 12.83
N VAL A 158 19.27 23.39 11.64
CA VAL A 158 18.12 22.78 10.96
C VAL A 158 18.47 21.37 10.50
N GLY A 159 19.72 21.15 10.07
CA GLY A 159 20.23 19.82 9.74
C GLY A 159 20.13 18.84 10.91
N ASP A 160 20.48 19.27 12.11
CA ASP A 160 20.38 18.47 13.33
C ASP A 160 18.93 18.21 13.74
N GLN A 161 18.04 19.21 13.61
CA GLN A 161 16.60 19.01 13.80
C GLN A 161 16.02 17.97 12.85
N ILE A 162 16.45 17.94 11.58
CA ILE A 162 16.03 16.93 10.60
C ILE A 162 16.51 15.54 11.03
N LYS A 163 17.77 15.41 11.46
CA LYS A 163 18.33 14.15 11.97
C LYS A 163 17.61 13.65 13.24
N ALA A 164 17.15 14.57 14.09
CA ALA A 164 16.37 14.25 15.28
C ALA A 164 14.97 13.72 14.95
N ILE A 165 14.33 14.20 13.88
CA ILE A 165 13.01 13.71 13.44
C ILE A 165 13.14 12.38 12.68
N GLU A 166 14.12 12.27 11.78
CA GLU A 166 14.32 11.11 10.93
C GLU A 166 15.82 10.89 10.65
N SER A 167 16.45 10.05 11.47
CA SER A 167 17.90 9.81 11.41
C SER A 167 18.37 9.13 10.12
N SER A 168 17.46 8.50 9.36
CA SER A 168 17.76 7.93 8.05
C SER A 168 17.93 8.98 6.94
N ARG A 169 17.67 10.26 7.22
CA ARG A 169 17.77 11.32 6.23
C ARG A 169 19.21 11.75 6.04
N ILE A 170 19.60 11.88 4.77
CA ILE A 170 20.92 12.35 4.39
C ILE A 170 20.98 13.88 4.56
N VAL A 171 21.80 14.32 5.51
CA VAL A 171 22.17 15.72 5.73
C VAL A 171 23.70 15.75 5.80
N ILE A 172 24.30 16.58 4.96
CA ILE A 172 25.75 16.72 4.85
C ILE A 172 26.15 17.94 5.66
N LEU A 173 26.83 17.69 6.76
CA LEU A 173 27.49 18.69 7.58
C LEU A 173 28.96 18.70 7.15
N PHE A 174 29.48 19.88 6.90
CA PHE A 174 30.91 20.06 6.65
C PHE A 174 31.56 20.47 7.96
N GLU A 175 32.67 19.82 8.30
CA GLU A 175 33.51 20.27 9.41
C GLU A 175 34.47 21.33 8.86
N PRO A 176 34.73 22.42 9.61
CA PRO A 176 35.74 23.38 9.20
C PRO A 176 37.07 22.64 9.07
N GLU A 177 37.77 22.84 7.95
CA GLU A 177 39.17 22.42 7.83
C GLU A 177 39.96 23.11 8.95
N SER A 178 40.28 22.36 10.00
CA SER A 178 41.20 22.80 11.04
C SER A 178 42.60 22.78 10.42
N GLU A 179 43.10 23.96 10.06
CA GLU A 179 44.54 24.19 9.83
C GLU A 179 45.37 24.00 11.10
#